data_AF-A0A9P9G3G6-F1
#
_entry.id   AF-A0A9P9G3G6-F1
#
_cell.length_a   1.000
_cell.length_b   1.000
_cell.length_c   1.000
_cell.angle_alpha   90.00
_cell.angle_beta   90.00
_cell.angle_gamma   90.00
#
_symmetry.space_group_name_H-M   'P 1'
#
loop_
_entity.id
_entity.type
_entity.pdbx_description
1 polymer ?
#
loop_
_entity_poly.entity_id
_entity_poly.type
_entity_poly.pdbx_seq_one_letter_code
_entity_poly.pdbx_strand_id
1 'polypeptide(L)'
;ACESCRKKKTRCNGGRPMCNRCIETTTECIYRSDEEEKKVLALEMRISEVINELEQLRELYGIIHSRSTEEAQEIFNRIRTNSDPIEVLQMVNASDLLLQGTLPEETG
;
A
#
# COMPACT_ATOMS: atom_id res chain seq x y z
N ALA A 1 6.17 -22.63 15.35
CA ALA A 1 6.91 -22.22 16.57
C ALA A 1 6.10 -21.17 17.33
N CYS A 2 6.15 -21.10 18.67
CA CYS A 2 5.44 -20.06 19.44
C CYS A 2 6.01 -18.66 19.18
N GLU A 3 5.26 -17.62 19.50
CA GLU A 3 5.63 -16.21 19.28
C GLU A 3 6.98 -15.85 19.90
N SER A 4 7.22 -16.22 21.16
CA SER A 4 8.47 -15.94 21.88
C SER A 4 9.69 -16.56 21.19
N CYS A 5 9.57 -17.81 20.74
CA CYS A 5 10.65 -18.48 20.00
C CYS A 5 10.85 -17.88 18.60
N ARG A 6 9.77 -17.50 17.89
CA ARG A 6 9.84 -16.80 16.59
C ARG A 6 10.58 -15.47 16.75
N LYS A 7 10.18 -14.64 17.73
CA LYS A 7 10.79 -13.33 18.01
C LYS A 7 12.27 -13.44 18.38
N LYS A 8 12.63 -14.44 19.19
CA LYS A 8 14.02 -14.70 19.60
C LYS A 8 14.83 -15.48 18.53
N LYS A 9 14.25 -15.81 17.38
CA LYS A 9 14.86 -16.64 16.31
C LYS A 9 15.52 -17.92 16.83
N THR A 10 14.84 -18.61 17.76
CA THR A 10 15.38 -19.80 18.43
C THR A 10 14.55 -21.04 18.15
N ARG A 11 15.16 -22.21 18.28
CA ARG A 11 14.47 -23.49 18.07
C ARG A 11 13.33 -23.64 19.09
N CYS A 12 12.12 -23.83 18.59
CA CYS A 12 10.94 -24.15 19.38
C CYS A 12 10.67 -25.64 19.26
N ASN A 13 10.48 -26.35 20.39
CA ASN A 13 10.13 -27.76 20.37
C ASN A 13 8.65 -28.03 20.07
N GLY A 14 7.81 -26.99 20.01
CA GLY A 14 6.40 -27.14 19.65
C GLY A 14 5.50 -27.74 20.74
N GLY A 15 5.99 -27.92 21.97
CA GLY A 15 5.17 -28.43 23.09
C GLY A 15 3.91 -27.60 23.34
N ARG A 16 2.82 -28.25 23.75
CA ARG A 16 1.54 -27.62 24.14
C ARG A 16 1.17 -28.07 25.56
N PRO A 17 0.64 -27.19 26.42
CA PRO A 17 0.28 -25.79 26.17
C PRO A 17 1.48 -24.83 26.10
N MET A 18 2.65 -25.21 26.62
CA MET A 18 3.88 -24.42 26.56
C MET A 18 5.05 -25.23 25.99
N CYS A 19 5.98 -24.54 25.32
CA CYS A 19 7.22 -25.12 24.81
C CYS A 19 8.31 -25.13 25.90
N ASN A 20 9.26 -26.08 25.86
CA ASN A 20 10.25 -26.30 26.94
C ASN A 20 11.05 -25.04 27.24
N ARG A 21 11.47 -24.32 26.19
CA ARG A 21 12.21 -23.06 26.35
C ARG A 21 11.40 -22.00 27.07
N CYS A 22 10.11 -21.87 26.77
CA CYS A 22 9.25 -20.88 27.42
C CYS A 22 8.98 -21.25 28.88
N ILE A 23 8.90 -22.55 29.20
CA ILE A 23 8.85 -23.05 30.57
C ILE A 23 10.12 -22.67 31.34
N GLU A 24 11.29 -23.03 30.82
CA GLU A 24 12.59 -22.76 31.45
C GLU A 24 12.85 -21.27 31.66
N THR A 25 12.46 -20.46 30.68
CA THR A 25 12.67 -19.01 30.73
C THR A 25 11.50 -18.26 31.36
N THR A 26 10.51 -18.97 31.90
CA THR A 26 9.29 -18.40 32.50
C THR A 26 8.69 -17.29 31.64
N THR A 27 8.74 -17.47 30.32
CA THR A 27 8.23 -16.50 29.34
C THR A 27 6.87 -16.97 28.86
N GLU A 28 5.96 -16.02 28.63
CA GLU A 28 4.66 -16.31 28.04
C GLU A 28 4.79 -17.05 26.70
N CYS A 29 4.03 -18.15 26.56
CA CYS A 29 4.11 -19.06 25.42
C CYS A 29 2.83 -19.04 24.60
N ILE A 30 2.71 -18.06 23.70
CA ILE A 30 1.54 -17.93 22.83
C ILE A 30 1.83 -18.59 21.48
N TYR A 31 0.89 -19.41 21.03
CA TYR A 31 0.82 -19.89 19.65
C TYR A 31 -0.35 -19.19 18.98
N ARG A 32 -0.09 -18.34 17.97
CA ARG A 32 -1.15 -17.84 17.10
C ARG A 32 -1.80 -19.00 16.38
N SER A 33 -3.12 -18.93 16.27
CA SER A 33 -3.85 -19.81 15.37
C SER A 33 -3.60 -19.39 13.91
N ASP A 34 -3.70 -20.36 12.99
CA ASP A 34 -3.60 -20.07 11.55
C ASP A 34 -4.69 -19.07 11.10
N GLU A 35 -5.85 -19.09 11.75
CA GLU A 35 -6.95 -18.14 11.52
C GLU A 35 -6.60 -16.71 11.97
N GLU A 36 -5.89 -16.54 13.09
CA GLU A 36 -5.37 -15.23 13.49
C GLU A 36 -4.27 -14.74 12.54
N GLU A 37 -3.35 -15.61 12.12
CA GLU A 37 -2.33 -15.25 11.13
C GLU A 37 -2.98 -14.79 9.80
N LYS A 38 -4.01 -15.50 9.31
CA LYS A 38 -4.77 -15.09 8.12
C LYS A 38 -5.48 -13.74 8.29
N LYS A 39 -6.11 -13.49 9.44
CA LYS A 39 -6.78 -12.21 9.72
C LYS A 39 -5.81 -11.04 9.71
N VAL A 40 -4.62 -11.23 10.31
CA VAL A 40 -3.58 -10.20 10.30
C VAL A 40 -3.14 -9.89 8.87
N LEU A 41 -2.87 -10.92 8.06
CA LEU A 41 -2.49 -10.72 6.65
C LEU A 41 -3.59 -10.01 5.84
N ALA A 42 -4.86 -10.39 6.03
CA ALA A 42 -5.98 -9.73 5.36
C ALA A 42 -6.11 -8.24 5.74
N LEU A 43 -5.87 -7.90 7.02
CA LEU A 43 -5.83 -6.52 7.48
C LEU A 43 -4.65 -5.75 6.89
N GLU A 44 -3.46 -6.35 6.85
CA GLU A 44 -2.27 -5.74 6.23
C GLU A 44 -2.50 -5.45 4.74
N MET A 45 -3.11 -6.38 4.00
CA MET A 45 -3.51 -6.16 2.61
C MET A 45 -4.48 -4.98 2.47
N ARG A 46 -5.53 -4.94 3.30
CA ARG A 46 -6.51 -3.85 3.25
C ARG A 46 -5.91 -2.49 3.61
N ILE A 47 -4.98 -2.46 4.57
CA ILE A 47 -4.25 -1.24 4.91
C ILE A 47 -3.42 -0.77 3.71
N SER A 48 -2.71 -1.69 3.06
CA SER A 48 -1.91 -1.37 1.88
C SER A 48 -2.75 -0.82 0.73
N GLU A 49 -3.93 -1.42 0.49
CA GLU A 49 -4.88 -0.93 -0.52
C GLU A 49 -5.32 0.51 -0.24
N VAL A 50 -5.74 0.79 1.00
CA VAL A 50 -6.23 2.13 1.40
C VAL A 50 -5.11 3.17 1.36
N ILE A 51 -3.89 2.81 1.77
CA ILE A 51 -2.73 3.72 1.68
C ILE A 51 -2.46 4.07 0.22
N ASN A 52 -2.43 3.08 -0.66
CA ASN A 52 -2.19 3.30 -2.09
C ASN A 52 -3.29 4.17 -2.73
N GLU A 53 -4.56 3.92 -2.41
CA GLU A 53 -5.67 4.77 -2.87
C GLU A 53 -5.54 6.22 -2.38
N LEU A 54 -5.14 6.42 -1.12
CA LEU A 54 -4.90 7.75 -0.56
C LEU A 54 -3.74 8.47 -1.24
N GLU A 55 -2.65 7.77 -1.55
CA GLU A 55 -1.50 8.32 -2.27
C GLU A 55 -1.91 8.80 -3.66
N GLN A 56 -2.68 8.00 -4.40
CA GLN A 56 -3.19 8.36 -5.73
C GLN A 56 -4.15 9.56 -5.68
N LEU A 57 -5.02 9.63 -4.68
CA LEU A 57 -5.90 10.80 -4.48
C LEU A 57 -5.10 12.07 -4.18
N ARG A 58 -4.04 11.97 -3.40
CA ARG A 58 -3.13 13.09 -3.11
C ARG A 58 -2.36 13.52 -4.35
N GLU A 59 -1.94 12.58 -5.19
CA GLU A 59 -1.30 12.86 -6.48
C GLU A 59 -2.25 13.64 -7.39
N LEU A 60 -3.48 13.16 -7.58
CA LEU A 60 -4.49 13.85 -8.39
C LEU A 60 -4.76 15.28 -7.89
N TYR A 61 -4.90 15.46 -6.58
CA TYR A 61 -5.03 16.78 -5.98
C TYR A 61 -3.81 17.66 -6.28
N GLY A 62 -2.59 17.12 -6.13
CA GLY A 62 -1.35 17.82 -6.42
C GLY A 62 -1.26 18.28 -7.87
N ILE A 63 -1.70 17.45 -8.81
CA ILE A 63 -1.73 17.79 -10.23
C ILE A 63 -2.72 18.95 -10.48
N ILE A 64 -3.95 18.87 -9.96
CA ILE A 64 -4.96 19.93 -10.13
C ILE A 64 -4.46 21.25 -9.53
N HIS A 65 -3.81 21.18 -8.36
CA HIS A 65 -3.30 22.36 -7.66
C HIS A 65 -2.11 23.03 -8.37
N SER A 66 -1.23 22.26 -9.00
CA SER A 66 0.03 22.77 -9.57
C SER A 66 -0.07 23.25 -11.02
N ARG A 67 -1.11 22.80 -11.75
CA ARG A 67 -1.27 23.11 -13.17
C ARG A 67 -1.90 24.46 -13.47
N SER A 68 -1.81 24.86 -14.74
CA SER A 68 -2.54 26.02 -15.25
C SER A 68 -4.05 25.86 -15.06
N THR A 69 -4.78 26.98 -15.11
CA THR A 69 -6.24 26.97 -14.94
C THR A 69 -6.92 26.17 -16.07
N GLU A 70 -6.41 26.28 -17.29
CA GLU A 70 -6.89 25.56 -18.47
C GLU A 70 -6.75 24.05 -18.31
N GLU A 71 -5.57 23.58 -17.87
CA GLU A 71 -5.35 22.16 -17.63
C GLU A 71 -6.15 21.63 -16.44
N ALA A 72 -6.23 22.40 -15.35
CA ALA A 72 -7.05 22.03 -14.19
C ALA A 72 -8.54 21.90 -14.56
N GLN A 73 -9.05 22.75 -15.45
CA GLN A 73 -10.42 22.68 -15.95
C GLN A 73 -10.67 21.41 -16.77
N GLU A 74 -9.69 20.97 -17.57
CA GLU A 74 -9.78 19.71 -18.31
C GLU A 74 -9.79 18.51 -17.37
N ILE A 75 -8.94 18.52 -16.33
CA ILE A 75 -8.94 17.48 -15.30
C ILE A 75 -10.31 17.44 -14.58
N PHE A 76 -10.88 18.60 -14.26
CA PHE A 76 -12.22 18.68 -13.67
C PHE A 76 -13.30 18.07 -14.58
N ASN A 77 -13.25 18.32 -15.90
CA ASN A 77 -14.19 17.72 -16.84
C ASN A 77 -14.10 16.19 -16.82
N ARG A 78 -12.90 15.63 -16.72
CA ARG A 78 -12.66 14.18 -16.58
C ARG A 78 -13.23 13.63 -15.27
N ILE A 79 -13.09 14.36 -14.15
CA ILE A 79 -13.71 13.99 -12.87
C ILE A 79 -15.24 14.00 -12.97
N ARG A 80 -15.83 14.88 -13.78
CA ARG A 80 -17.29 14.91 -13.97
C ARG A 80 -17.81 13.76 -14.83
N THR A 81 -16.98 13.21 -15.72
CA THR A 81 -17.37 12.11 -16.62
C THR A 81 -16.93 10.74 -16.11
N ASN A 82 -16.01 10.68 -15.15
CA ASN A 82 -15.53 9.46 -14.53
C ASN A 82 -15.64 9.52 -13.00
N SER A 83 -16.30 8.52 -12.42
CA SER A 83 -16.52 8.45 -10.97
C SER A 83 -15.36 7.81 -10.21
N ASP A 84 -14.43 7.14 -10.90
CA ASP A 84 -13.26 6.51 -10.31
C ASP A 84 -12.05 7.47 -10.36
N PRO A 85 -11.55 7.96 -9.22
CA PRO A 85 -10.43 8.88 -9.18
C PRO A 85 -9.11 8.26 -9.68
N ILE A 86 -8.96 6.94 -9.62
CA ILE A 86 -7.78 6.22 -10.09
C ILE A 86 -7.74 6.22 -11.61
N GLU A 87 -8.89 5.95 -12.26
CA GLU A 87 -9.00 6.02 -13.71
C GLU A 87 -8.73 7.43 -14.22
N VAL A 88 -9.25 8.46 -13.53
CA VAL A 88 -8.95 9.87 -13.85
C VAL A 88 -7.45 10.14 -13.78
N LEU A 89 -6.78 9.72 -12.71
CA LEU A 89 -5.34 9.91 -12.55
C LEU A 89 -4.55 9.24 -13.68
N GLN A 90 -4.91 8.01 -14.06
CA GLN A 90 -4.29 7.30 -15.18
C GLN A 90 -4.47 8.04 -16.51
N MET A 91 -5.65 8.58 -16.77
CA MET A 91 -5.92 9.37 -17.99
C MET A 91 -5.07 10.64 -18.03
N VAL A 92 -4.89 11.31 -16.90
CA VAL A 92 -4.06 12.52 -16.79
C VAL A 92 -2.60 12.19 -17.02
N ASN A 93 -2.06 11.19 -16.32
CA ASN A 93 -0.67 10.75 -16.48
C ASN A 93 -0.36 10.25 -17.91
N ALA A 94 -1.31 9.54 -18.54
CA ALA A 94 -1.17 9.13 -19.95
C ALA A 94 -1.14 10.33 -20.91
N SER A 95 -1.93 11.37 -20.63
CA SER A 95 -1.93 12.60 -21.45
C SER A 95 -0.58 13.32 -21.36
N ASP A 96 0.04 13.35 -20.18
CA ASP A 96 1.36 13.98 -20.00
C ASP A 96 2.47 13.24 -20.70
N LEU A 97 2.45 11.90 -20.65
CA LEU A 97 3.46 11.08 -21.32
C LEU A 97 3.46 11.34 -22.84
N LEU A 98 2.27 11.54 -23.42
CA LEU A 98 2.12 11.91 -24.83
C LEU A 98 2.67 13.32 -25.11
N LEU A 99 2.46 14.28 -24.21
CA LEU A 99 2.98 15.65 -24.36
C LEU A 99 4.50 15.71 -24.18
N GLN A 100 5.07 14.99 -23.21
CA GLN A 100 6.50 14.92 -22.96
C GLN A 100 7.28 14.27 -24.11
N GLY A 101 6.67 13.31 -24.83
CA GLY A 101 7.25 12.67 -26.01
C GLY A 101 7.27 13.53 -27.28
N THR A 102 6.72 14.75 -27.25
CA THR A 102 6.64 15.66 -28.41
C THR A 102 7.62 16.82 -28.38
N LEU A 103 8.51 16.88 -27.38
CA LEU A 103 9.60 17.85 -27.40
C LEU A 103 10.62 17.44 -28.46
N PRO A 104 10.85 18.24 -29.52
CA PRO A 104 11.96 17.96 -30.42
C PRO A 104 13.26 18.03 -29.63
N GLU A 105 14.11 17.01 -29.77
CA GLU A 105 15.49 17.08 -29.32
C GLU A 105 16.14 18.28 -30.01
N GLU A 106 16.31 19.38 -29.27
CA GLU A 106 17.12 20.51 -29.72
C GLU A 106 18.57 20.03 -29.78
N THR A 107 19.00 19.62 -30.97
CA THR A 107 20.41 19.41 -31.29
C THR A 107 21.13 20.75 -31.18
N GLY A 108 22.01 20.89 -30.19
CA GLY A 108 22.97 21.97 -30.03
C GLY A 108 24.33 21.42 -29.61
#